data_AF-A0A9D4HC65-F1
#
_entry.id   AF-A0A9D4HC65-F1
#
_cell.length_a   1.000
_cell.length_b   1.000
_cell.length_c   1.000
_cell.angle_alpha   90.00
_cell.angle_beta   90.00
_cell.angle_gamma   90.00
#
_symmetry.space_group_name_H-M   'P 1'
#
loop_
_entity.id
_entity.type
_entity.pdbx_description
1 polymer ?
#
loop_
_entity_poly.entity_id
_entity_poly.type
_entity_poly.pdbx_seq_one_letter_code
_entity_poly.pdbx_strand_id
1 'polypeptide(L)'
;MAYLLVAHGDYCQTDERLPCDARGKQCVPCCMMFLVFVKNVKPAGQIKADDLNHIIQDGSSLYMALNTDDTVSGFVNPQILPDKIVYRGKRVYVEHKDVMSGVIRCSSDIDIEAAGLFSLEIAFTKCFADNNDVILVFAGFAIAIHYERKTHFYYVFDSHSRDENGLCCPDGTSVLGEMHSLKDMCTFIDNLVTSCGQCPTSVQFDMHLFFLKAFFKPYFNAVHILDNQEGFKKIPKRKQANTSVGRKRPCLRDKMIGMSFTGCIDDRFVPDKFVDLPSKFDNLVSEGPDYVCSCCSQNLF
;
A
#
# COMPACT_ATOMS: atom_id res chain seq x y z
N MET A 1 0.81 -26.82 7.99
CA MET A 1 0.98 -26.19 9.33
C MET A 1 0.65 -24.74 9.12
N ALA A 2 -0.21 -24.17 9.96
CA ALA A 2 -0.66 -22.80 9.84
C ALA A 2 0.49 -21.81 10.14
N TYR A 3 0.32 -20.57 9.68
CA TYR A 3 1.14 -19.38 9.96
C TYR A 3 2.04 -19.49 11.20
N LEU A 4 3.35 -19.29 11.01
CA LEU A 4 4.32 -19.25 12.10
C LEU A 4 4.80 -17.80 12.30
N LEU A 5 4.62 -17.25 13.49
CA LEU A 5 5.16 -15.93 13.82
C LEU A 5 6.69 -15.97 13.82
N VAL A 6 7.31 -15.10 13.02
CA VAL A 6 8.77 -14.89 12.98
C VAL A 6 9.16 -13.77 13.94
N ALA A 7 8.43 -12.65 13.89
CA ALA A 7 8.66 -11.50 14.75
C ALA A 7 7.39 -10.66 14.90
N HIS A 8 7.27 -9.98 16.04
CA HIS A 8 6.33 -8.89 16.27
C HIS A 8 7.13 -7.59 16.46
N GLY A 9 6.64 -6.47 15.92
CA GLY A 9 7.17 -5.16 16.25
C GLY A 9 6.75 -4.73 17.67
N ASP A 10 7.18 -3.56 18.08
CA ASP A 10 6.69 -2.93 19.33
C ASP A 10 5.42 -2.12 19.09
N TYR A 11 5.12 -1.82 17.82
CA TYR A 11 3.98 -1.03 17.40
C TYR A 11 3.53 -1.38 15.97
N CYS A 12 2.40 -0.82 15.56
CA CYS A 12 1.86 -0.91 14.20
C CYS A 12 1.83 0.46 13.51
N GLN A 13 1.43 0.50 12.24
CA GLN A 13 1.45 1.72 11.42
C GLN A 13 0.53 2.87 11.90
N THR A 14 -0.38 2.60 12.84
CA THR A 14 -1.27 3.60 13.45
C THR A 14 -0.73 4.18 14.75
N ASP A 15 0.48 3.80 15.16
CA ASP A 15 1.07 4.21 16.43
C ASP A 15 1.48 5.69 16.47
N GLU A 16 1.46 6.26 17.67
CA GLU A 16 1.74 7.67 17.89
C GLU A 16 3.18 8.10 17.64
N ARG A 17 4.11 7.15 17.67
CA ARG A 17 5.53 7.36 17.37
C ARG A 17 5.78 7.71 15.90
N LEU A 18 4.80 7.47 15.02
CA LEU A 18 4.90 7.72 13.59
C LEU A 18 4.36 9.12 13.23
N PRO A 19 4.88 9.75 12.16
CA PRO A 19 4.41 11.05 11.68
C PRO A 19 2.89 11.07 11.49
N CYS A 20 2.22 12.11 12.00
CA CYS A 20 0.77 12.22 11.98
C CYS A 20 0.19 12.14 10.56
N ASP A 21 0.86 12.73 9.58
CA ASP A 21 0.37 12.80 8.21
C ASP A 21 0.41 11.45 7.50
N ALA A 22 1.34 10.57 7.90
CA ALA A 22 1.52 9.23 7.35
C ALA A 22 0.65 8.17 8.03
N ARG A 23 0.39 8.33 9.33
CA ARG A 23 -0.24 7.33 10.21
C ARG A 23 -1.51 6.73 9.62
N GLY A 24 -1.54 5.40 9.55
CA GLY A 24 -2.65 4.61 9.01
C GLY A 24 -2.80 4.62 7.47
N LYS A 25 -1.96 5.34 6.73
CA LYS A 25 -2.04 5.50 5.27
C LYS A 25 -0.83 4.92 4.54
N GLN A 26 0.18 4.50 5.29
CA GLN A 26 1.50 4.14 4.78
C GLN A 26 1.72 2.63 4.56
N CYS A 27 0.67 1.80 4.58
CA CYS A 27 0.80 0.33 4.47
C CYS A 27 1.56 -0.11 3.21
N VAL A 28 1.23 0.46 2.04
CA VAL A 28 1.92 0.16 0.77
C VAL A 28 3.40 0.59 0.79
N PRO A 29 3.75 1.82 1.22
CA PRO A 29 5.15 2.18 1.47
C PRO A 29 5.89 1.27 2.46
N CYS A 30 5.25 0.85 3.56
CA CYS A 30 5.83 -0.12 4.50
C CYS A 30 6.10 -1.46 3.82
N CYS A 31 5.17 -1.94 2.99
CA CYS A 31 5.34 -3.15 2.20
C CYS A 31 6.57 -3.06 1.28
N MET A 32 6.71 -1.95 0.55
CA MET A 32 7.87 -1.72 -0.30
C MET A 32 9.18 -1.69 0.50
N MET A 33 9.20 -1.01 1.65
CA MET A 33 10.39 -0.96 2.49
C MET A 33 10.77 -2.31 3.09
N PHE A 34 9.79 -3.17 3.43
CA PHE A 34 10.07 -4.56 3.79
C PHE A 34 10.76 -5.31 2.65
N LEU A 35 10.25 -5.22 1.42
CA LEU A 35 10.85 -5.89 0.25
C LEU A 35 12.28 -5.36 -0.03
N VAL A 36 12.48 -4.05 0.08
CA VAL A 36 13.82 -3.43 -0.01
C VAL A 36 14.73 -3.96 1.09
N PHE A 37 14.25 -4.06 2.32
CA PHE A 37 15.00 -4.51 3.48
C PHE A 37 15.48 -5.95 3.33
N VAL A 38 14.59 -6.90 3.00
CA VAL A 38 14.96 -8.32 2.91
C VAL A 38 15.98 -8.60 1.80
N LYS A 39 15.94 -7.82 0.71
CA LYS A 39 16.89 -7.95 -0.39
C LYS A 39 18.26 -7.35 -0.11
N ASN A 40 18.32 -6.34 0.75
CA ASN A 40 19.50 -5.49 0.88
C ASN A 40 20.13 -5.49 2.27
N VAL A 41 19.44 -5.92 3.31
CA VAL A 41 19.94 -5.84 4.68
C VAL A 41 20.17 -7.23 5.25
N LYS A 42 19.10 -8.05 5.34
CA LYS A 42 19.19 -9.40 5.87
C LYS A 42 18.00 -10.29 5.46
N PRO A 43 18.15 -11.62 5.50
CA PRO A 43 17.06 -12.55 5.16
C PRO A 43 15.83 -12.39 6.07
N ALA A 44 14.65 -12.66 5.53
CA ALA A 44 13.37 -12.47 6.22
C ALA A 44 13.28 -13.29 7.53
N GLY A 45 13.72 -14.56 7.53
CA GLY A 45 13.74 -15.40 8.73
C GLY A 45 14.71 -14.96 9.84
N GLN A 46 15.47 -13.88 9.64
CA GLN A 46 16.36 -13.28 10.66
C GLN A 46 15.90 -11.88 11.11
N ILE A 47 14.72 -11.44 10.66
CA ILE A 47 14.09 -10.19 11.11
C ILE A 47 13.66 -10.32 12.56
N LYS A 48 13.85 -9.23 13.32
CA LYS A 48 13.46 -9.09 14.73
C LYS A 48 12.55 -7.87 14.88
N ALA A 49 12.01 -7.69 16.09
CA ALA A 49 11.13 -6.57 16.45
C ALA A 49 11.68 -5.20 16.02
N ASP A 50 12.93 -4.90 16.38
CA ASP A 50 13.58 -3.63 16.03
C ASP A 50 13.65 -3.38 14.51
N ASP A 51 13.76 -4.42 13.71
CA ASP A 51 13.77 -4.26 12.25
C ASP A 51 12.38 -3.95 11.70
N LEU A 52 11.32 -4.56 12.26
CA LEU A 52 9.94 -4.24 11.90
C LEU A 52 9.61 -2.78 12.23
N ASN A 53 10.05 -2.33 13.41
CA ASN A 53 9.94 -0.93 13.82
C ASN A 53 10.62 0.00 12.79
N HIS A 54 11.88 -0.29 12.41
CA HIS A 54 12.58 0.48 11.39
C HIS A 54 11.88 0.46 10.03
N ILE A 55 11.40 -0.71 9.59
CA ILE A 55 10.69 -0.84 8.30
C ILE A 55 9.44 0.04 8.25
N ILE A 56 8.70 0.18 9.36
CA ILE A 56 7.50 1.01 9.42
C ILE A 56 7.85 2.51 9.42
N GLN A 57 8.93 2.88 10.10
CA GLN A 57 9.44 4.26 10.08
C GLN A 57 9.95 4.65 8.69
N ASP A 58 10.69 3.74 8.05
CA ASP A 58 11.17 3.90 6.68
C ASP A 58 10.00 3.98 5.69
N GLY A 59 8.97 3.14 5.89
CA GLY A 59 7.72 3.18 5.11
C GLY A 59 6.97 4.51 5.29
N SER A 60 6.91 5.03 6.51
CA SER A 60 6.33 6.35 6.78
C SER A 60 7.14 7.47 6.11
N SER A 61 8.48 7.36 6.11
CA SER A 61 9.36 8.31 5.40
C SER A 61 9.14 8.26 3.89
N LEU A 62 8.95 7.05 3.33
CA LEU A 62 8.62 6.87 1.92
C LEU A 62 7.23 7.43 1.59
N TYR A 63 6.23 7.25 2.45
CA TYR A 63 4.90 7.86 2.29
C TYR A 63 5.00 9.38 2.24
N MET A 64 5.66 9.99 3.22
CA MET A 64 5.87 11.44 3.27
C MET A 64 6.62 11.94 2.03
N ALA A 65 7.58 11.16 1.54
CA ALA A 65 8.25 11.46 0.28
C ALA A 65 7.27 11.48 -0.88
N LEU A 66 6.37 10.52 -1.00
CA LEU A 66 5.38 10.52 -2.08
C LEU A 66 4.42 11.71 -1.99
N ASN A 67 4.12 12.18 -0.77
CA ASN A 67 3.15 13.24 -0.55
C ASN A 67 3.75 14.66 -0.37
N THR A 68 5.03 14.91 -0.73
CA THR A 68 5.63 16.25 -0.56
C THR A 68 4.96 17.38 -1.33
N ASP A 69 4.21 17.05 -2.38
CA ASP A 69 3.58 18.01 -3.27
C ASP A 69 2.05 18.06 -3.06
N ASP A 70 1.53 17.49 -1.96
CA ASP A 70 0.09 17.28 -1.68
C ASP A 70 -0.67 16.56 -2.80
N THR A 71 0.06 15.80 -3.63
CA THR A 71 -0.50 15.10 -4.79
C THR A 71 -1.13 13.76 -4.43
N VAL A 72 -0.86 13.23 -3.23
CA VAL A 72 -1.31 11.91 -2.79
C VAL A 72 -2.02 12.05 -1.45
N SER A 73 -3.28 12.49 -1.48
CA SER A 73 -4.13 12.46 -0.27
C SER A 73 -4.68 11.04 -0.05
N GLY A 74 -4.33 10.41 1.07
CA GLY A 74 -4.90 9.12 1.47
C GLY A 74 -4.01 7.92 1.14
N PHE A 75 -4.62 6.81 0.74
CA PHE A 75 -3.92 5.55 0.46
C PHE A 75 -3.08 5.64 -0.83
N VAL A 76 -1.95 4.93 -0.82
CA VAL A 76 -1.00 4.90 -1.93
C VAL A 76 -1.32 3.74 -2.86
N ASN A 77 -1.53 4.01 -4.15
CA ASN A 77 -1.57 2.96 -5.16
C ASN A 77 -0.14 2.39 -5.37
N PRO A 78 0.10 1.07 -5.32
CA PRO A 78 1.45 0.52 -5.51
C PRO A 78 2.13 0.93 -6.83
N GLN A 79 1.37 1.29 -7.87
CA GLN A 79 1.90 1.78 -9.16
C GLN A 79 2.60 3.14 -9.08
N ILE A 80 2.34 3.94 -8.04
CA ILE A 80 2.97 5.26 -7.87
C ILE A 80 4.22 5.22 -6.98
N LEU A 81 4.63 4.03 -6.53
CA LEU A 81 5.88 3.85 -5.80
C LEU A 81 7.08 4.26 -6.67
N PRO A 82 8.16 4.79 -6.07
CA PRO A 82 9.27 5.30 -6.85
C PRO A 82 10.10 4.15 -7.43
N ASP A 83 10.44 4.24 -8.72
CA ASP A 83 11.30 3.27 -9.40
C ASP A 83 12.73 3.20 -8.82
N LYS A 84 13.11 4.15 -7.96
CA LYS A 84 14.48 4.32 -7.46
C LYS A 84 14.48 4.73 -6.00
N ILE A 85 15.01 3.85 -5.17
CA ILE A 85 15.18 4.06 -3.73
C ILE A 85 16.66 3.97 -3.39
N VAL A 86 17.16 4.89 -2.58
CA VAL A 86 18.46 4.78 -1.92
C VAL A 86 18.20 4.49 -0.45
N TYR A 87 18.71 3.37 0.04
CA TYR A 87 18.46 2.88 1.39
C TYR A 87 19.75 2.30 1.99
N ARG A 88 20.19 2.78 3.16
CA ARG A 88 21.44 2.35 3.83
C ARG A 88 22.66 2.36 2.89
N GLY A 89 22.78 3.41 2.09
CA GLY A 89 23.83 3.56 1.06
C GLY A 89 23.69 2.64 -0.17
N LYS A 90 22.73 1.72 -0.18
CA LYS A 90 22.43 0.83 -1.31
C LYS A 90 21.42 1.49 -2.24
N ARG A 91 21.61 1.22 -3.53
CA ARG A 91 20.84 1.81 -4.63
C ARG A 91 19.96 0.72 -5.24
N VAL A 92 18.65 0.87 -5.09
CA VAL A 92 17.65 -0.14 -5.43
C VAL A 92 16.72 0.37 -6.52
N TYR A 93 16.73 -0.28 -7.67
CA TYR A 93 15.79 -0.07 -8.74
C TYR A 93 14.57 -0.95 -8.46
N VAL A 94 13.41 -0.31 -8.39
CA VAL A 94 12.12 -0.93 -8.15
C VAL A 94 11.41 -0.97 -9.49
N GLU A 95 11.10 -2.17 -9.96
CA GLU A 95 10.38 -2.39 -11.21
C GLU A 95 9.02 -2.99 -10.88
N HIS A 96 7.95 -2.21 -11.04
CA HIS A 96 6.59 -2.74 -11.02
C HIS A 96 6.34 -3.47 -12.34
N LYS A 97 6.13 -4.79 -12.28
CA LYS A 97 6.07 -5.64 -13.48
C LYS A 97 4.67 -5.82 -14.01
N ASP A 98 3.75 -6.17 -13.11
CA ASP A 98 2.41 -6.59 -13.47
C ASP A 98 1.47 -6.46 -12.28
N VAL A 99 0.16 -6.58 -12.56
CA VAL A 99 -0.91 -6.66 -11.57
C VAL A 99 -1.82 -7.83 -11.94
N MET A 100 -2.01 -8.75 -10.99
CA MET A 100 -3.01 -9.80 -11.11
C MET A 100 -4.19 -9.47 -10.21
N SER A 101 -5.35 -9.22 -10.80
CA SER A 101 -6.58 -8.86 -10.08
C SER A 101 -7.54 -10.04 -10.00
N GLY A 102 -8.22 -10.20 -8.87
CA GLY A 102 -9.06 -11.37 -8.64
C GLY A 102 -9.98 -11.24 -7.44
N VAL A 103 -10.57 -12.37 -7.05
CA VAL A 103 -11.41 -12.49 -5.85
C VAL A 103 -10.73 -13.41 -4.83
N ILE A 104 -10.81 -13.06 -3.55
CA ILE A 104 -10.17 -13.82 -2.48
C ILE A 104 -10.74 -15.25 -2.45
N ARG A 105 -12.07 -15.36 -2.47
CA ARG A 105 -12.78 -16.63 -2.59
C ARG A 105 -13.90 -16.54 -3.62
N CYS A 106 -14.06 -17.62 -4.37
CA CYS A 106 -15.01 -17.69 -5.46
C CYS A 106 -16.33 -18.25 -4.93
N SER A 107 -17.46 -17.59 -5.20
CA SER A 107 -18.77 -18.24 -5.11
C SER A 107 -18.94 -19.19 -6.30
N SER A 108 -19.73 -20.24 -6.11
CA SER A 108 -20.06 -21.24 -7.16
C SER A 108 -20.62 -20.64 -8.45
N ASP A 109 -21.15 -19.43 -8.37
CA ASP A 109 -21.96 -18.81 -9.41
C ASP A 109 -21.14 -17.88 -10.33
N ILE A 110 -19.84 -17.71 -10.09
CA ILE A 110 -18.95 -16.83 -10.87
C ILE A 110 -17.99 -17.66 -11.71
N ASP A 111 -18.10 -17.56 -13.03
CA ASP A 111 -17.05 -18.01 -13.96
C ASP A 111 -15.93 -16.95 -14.01
N ILE A 112 -14.92 -17.16 -13.19
CA ILE A 112 -13.80 -16.24 -12.97
C ILE A 112 -12.92 -16.13 -14.22
N GLU A 113 -12.76 -17.24 -14.95
CA GLU A 113 -11.94 -17.27 -16.16
C GLU A 113 -12.62 -16.48 -17.27
N ALA A 114 -13.94 -16.64 -17.44
CA ALA A 114 -14.71 -15.82 -18.37
C ALA A 114 -14.67 -14.32 -18.01
N ALA A 115 -14.58 -14.00 -16.71
CA ALA A 115 -14.44 -12.63 -16.22
C ALA A 115 -13.00 -12.07 -16.33
N GLY A 116 -12.03 -12.87 -16.77
CA GLY A 116 -10.61 -12.47 -16.84
C GLY A 116 -9.97 -12.22 -15.46
N LEU A 117 -10.55 -12.77 -14.41
CA LEU A 117 -10.09 -12.64 -13.03
C LEU A 117 -9.24 -13.84 -12.62
N PHE A 118 -8.54 -13.72 -11.48
CA PHE A 118 -7.81 -14.83 -10.88
C PHE A 118 -8.47 -15.31 -9.59
N SER A 119 -8.44 -16.62 -9.35
CA SER A 119 -8.51 -17.12 -7.98
C SER A 119 -7.18 -16.84 -7.28
N LEU A 120 -7.23 -16.72 -5.95
CA LEU A 120 -6.03 -16.44 -5.16
C LEU A 120 -4.94 -17.50 -5.34
N GLU A 121 -5.32 -18.79 -5.42
CA GLU A 121 -4.38 -19.90 -5.64
C GLU A 121 -3.69 -19.83 -7.00
N ILE A 122 -4.44 -19.53 -8.08
CA ILE A 122 -3.87 -19.38 -9.43
C ILE A 122 -2.95 -18.16 -9.48
N ALA A 123 -3.37 -17.04 -8.89
CA ALA A 123 -2.56 -15.82 -8.84
C ALA A 123 -1.22 -16.07 -8.13
N PHE A 124 -1.25 -16.71 -6.96
CA PHE A 124 -0.02 -17.05 -6.25
C PHE A 124 0.87 -18.02 -7.03
N THR A 125 0.29 -19.06 -7.63
CA THR A 125 1.04 -20.05 -8.40
C THR A 125 1.76 -19.39 -9.57
N LYS A 126 1.06 -18.55 -10.34
CA LYS A 126 1.64 -17.81 -11.47
C LYS A 126 2.68 -16.80 -11.02
N CYS A 127 2.38 -16.04 -9.96
CA CYS A 127 3.28 -15.03 -9.46
C CYS A 127 4.60 -15.65 -8.97
N PHE A 128 4.54 -16.64 -8.07
CA PHE A 128 5.74 -17.21 -7.47
C PHE A 128 6.49 -18.20 -8.38
N ALA A 129 5.99 -18.49 -9.58
CA ALA A 129 6.76 -19.23 -10.59
C ALA A 129 8.08 -18.50 -10.89
N ASP A 130 8.00 -17.21 -11.26
CA ASP A 130 9.16 -16.43 -11.72
C ASP A 130 9.43 -15.15 -10.91
N ASN A 131 8.58 -14.84 -9.93
CA ASN A 131 8.75 -13.68 -9.05
C ASN A 131 8.93 -14.10 -7.58
N ASN A 132 9.52 -13.23 -6.77
CA ASN A 132 9.71 -13.46 -5.34
C ASN A 132 8.97 -12.44 -4.47
N ASP A 133 8.65 -11.27 -4.99
CA ASP A 133 8.32 -10.10 -4.18
C ASP A 133 6.98 -9.51 -4.63
N VAL A 134 6.02 -9.48 -3.71
CA VAL A 134 4.62 -9.13 -4.00
C VAL A 134 4.10 -8.15 -2.96
N ILE A 135 3.29 -7.19 -3.42
CA ILE A 135 2.38 -6.45 -2.54
C ILE A 135 0.96 -6.90 -2.87
N LEU A 136 0.28 -7.49 -1.90
CA LEU A 136 -1.12 -7.87 -2.02
C LEU A 136 -1.99 -6.78 -1.39
N VAL A 137 -2.92 -6.24 -2.17
CA VAL A 137 -3.88 -5.22 -1.73
C VAL A 137 -5.28 -5.81 -1.76
N PHE A 138 -6.03 -5.65 -0.68
CA PHE A 138 -7.42 -6.11 -0.56
C PHE A 138 -8.14 -5.32 0.54
N ALA A 139 -9.42 -4.99 0.33
CA ALA A 139 -10.27 -4.32 1.34
C ALA A 139 -9.63 -3.09 2.04
N GLY A 140 -8.80 -2.32 1.33
CA GLY A 140 -8.08 -1.15 1.90
C GLY A 140 -6.80 -1.49 2.69
N PHE A 141 -6.47 -2.77 2.82
CA PHE A 141 -5.23 -3.27 3.43
C PHE A 141 -4.18 -3.56 2.37
N ALA A 142 -2.91 -3.46 2.76
CA ALA A 142 -1.77 -3.93 1.97
C ALA A 142 -0.81 -4.72 2.85
N ILE A 143 -0.35 -5.86 2.33
CA ILE A 143 0.68 -6.72 2.95
C ILE A 143 1.77 -7.02 1.92
N ALA A 144 2.99 -7.26 2.40
CA ALA A 144 4.08 -7.70 1.54
C ALA A 144 4.31 -9.19 1.70
N ILE A 145 4.56 -9.88 0.58
CA ILE A 145 4.87 -11.30 0.56
C ILE A 145 6.20 -11.49 -0.15
N HIS A 146 7.16 -12.10 0.55
CA HIS A 146 8.48 -12.44 0.03
C HIS A 146 8.66 -13.97 0.01
N TYR A 147 8.88 -14.53 -1.17
CA TYR A 147 9.22 -15.93 -1.35
C TYR A 147 10.75 -16.14 -1.33
N GLU A 148 11.24 -16.86 -0.32
CA GLU A 148 12.65 -17.22 -0.20
C GLU A 148 12.92 -18.54 -0.93
N ARG A 149 13.58 -18.46 -2.09
CA ARG A 149 13.83 -19.61 -2.96
C ARG A 149 14.70 -20.68 -2.30
N LYS A 150 15.58 -20.28 -1.36
CA LYS A 150 16.51 -21.22 -0.70
C LYS A 150 15.82 -22.13 0.31
N THR A 151 14.84 -21.62 1.04
CA THR A 151 14.09 -22.38 2.06
C THR A 151 12.72 -22.83 1.56
N HIS A 152 12.25 -22.29 0.44
CA HIS A 152 10.91 -22.46 -0.08
C HIS A 152 9.80 -21.95 0.86
N PHE A 153 10.11 -20.93 1.65
CA PHE A 153 9.15 -20.31 2.59
C PHE A 153 8.60 -18.99 2.06
N TYR A 154 7.36 -18.71 2.42
CA TYR A 154 6.68 -17.45 2.16
C TYR A 154 6.68 -16.62 3.44
N TYR A 155 7.24 -15.44 3.38
CA TYR A 155 7.25 -14.49 4.49
C TYR A 155 6.23 -13.39 4.23
N VAL A 156 5.31 -13.19 5.18
CA VAL A 156 4.25 -12.20 5.08
C VAL A 156 4.45 -11.13 6.13
N PHE A 157 4.75 -9.93 5.66
CA PHE A 157 4.83 -8.74 6.49
C PHE A 157 3.51 -7.99 6.46
N ASP A 158 2.97 -7.71 7.65
CA ASP A 158 1.80 -6.88 7.83
C ASP A 158 2.11 -5.76 8.84
N SER A 159 2.00 -4.51 8.38
CA SER A 159 2.26 -3.31 9.18
C SER A 159 1.08 -2.91 10.09
N HIS A 160 -0.10 -3.50 9.90
CA HIS A 160 -1.29 -3.24 10.71
C HIS A 160 -1.19 -3.91 12.09
N SER A 161 -2.17 -3.66 12.94
CA SER A 161 -2.26 -4.26 14.27
C SER A 161 -2.73 -5.72 14.17
N ARG A 162 -1.84 -6.65 14.55
CA ARG A 162 -2.03 -8.11 14.43
C ARG A 162 -1.62 -8.86 15.70
N ASP A 163 -2.20 -10.04 15.88
CA ASP A 163 -1.83 -11.01 16.91
C ASP A 163 -0.74 -12.00 16.44
N GLU A 164 -0.41 -12.98 17.29
CA GLU A 164 0.55 -14.04 17.00
C GLU A 164 0.15 -14.99 15.85
N ASN A 165 -1.11 -14.97 15.44
CA ASN A 165 -1.63 -15.74 14.30
C ASN A 165 -1.67 -14.89 13.01
N GLY A 166 -1.21 -13.64 13.08
CA GLY A 166 -1.23 -12.69 11.98
C GLY A 166 -2.64 -12.17 11.65
N LEU A 167 -3.58 -12.26 12.58
CA LEU A 167 -4.98 -11.82 12.41
C LEU A 167 -5.21 -10.48 13.11
N CYS A 168 -6.28 -9.76 12.74
CA CYS A 168 -6.62 -8.47 13.34
C CYS A 168 -6.75 -8.55 14.86
N CYS A 169 -6.05 -7.66 15.57
CA CYS A 169 -6.11 -7.52 17.02
C CYS A 169 -6.06 -6.04 17.38
N PRO A 170 -6.98 -5.48 18.18
CA PRO A 170 -6.96 -4.05 18.53
C PRO A 170 -5.69 -3.60 19.27
N ASP A 171 -5.15 -4.46 20.12
CA ASP A 171 -3.94 -4.21 20.92
C ASP A 171 -2.70 -4.87 20.29
N GLY A 172 -2.78 -5.24 19.02
CA GLY A 172 -1.71 -5.91 18.29
C GLY A 172 -0.64 -4.97 17.76
N THR A 173 0.38 -5.55 17.14
CA THR A 173 1.50 -4.83 16.54
C THR A 173 1.68 -5.26 15.09
N SER A 174 2.62 -4.64 14.39
CA SER A 174 3.09 -5.20 13.13
C SER A 174 3.71 -6.57 13.33
N VAL A 175 3.64 -7.42 12.31
CA VAL A 175 4.10 -8.80 12.37
C VAL A 175 4.80 -9.24 11.09
N LEU A 176 5.69 -10.21 11.24
CA LEU A 176 6.22 -11.02 10.16
C LEU A 176 5.87 -12.48 10.44
N GLY A 177 5.14 -13.09 9.52
CA GLY A 177 4.83 -14.51 9.55
C GLY A 177 5.57 -15.30 8.48
N GLU A 178 5.68 -16.59 8.70
CA GLU A 178 6.23 -17.57 7.77
C GLU A 178 5.17 -18.64 7.46
N MET A 179 5.11 -19.05 6.19
CA MET A 179 4.26 -20.13 5.71
C MET A 179 5.04 -21.02 4.74
N HIS A 180 4.67 -22.30 4.69
CA HIS A 180 5.43 -23.33 3.96
C HIS A 180 4.73 -23.82 2.69
N SER A 181 3.50 -23.37 2.42
CA SER A 181 2.76 -23.75 1.22
C SER A 181 1.82 -22.65 0.73
N LEU A 182 1.51 -22.66 -0.57
CA LEU A 182 0.51 -21.77 -1.16
C LEU A 182 -0.89 -22.02 -0.57
N LYS A 183 -1.19 -23.28 -0.22
CA LYS A 183 -2.47 -23.65 0.40
C LYS A 183 -2.62 -23.03 1.79
N ASP A 184 -1.58 -23.08 2.60
CA ASP A 184 -1.57 -22.44 3.92
C ASP A 184 -1.70 -20.91 3.76
N MET A 185 -1.04 -20.33 2.75
CA MET A 185 -1.17 -18.90 2.42
C MET A 185 -2.58 -18.50 1.98
N CYS A 186 -3.25 -19.28 1.11
CA CYS A 186 -4.64 -19.00 0.73
C CYS A 186 -5.57 -19.06 1.96
N THR A 187 -5.40 -20.08 2.80
CA THR A 187 -6.18 -20.25 4.03
C THR A 187 -5.93 -19.09 5.01
N PHE A 188 -4.68 -18.65 5.14
CA PHE A 188 -4.32 -17.50 5.96
C PHE A 188 -4.97 -16.21 5.45
N ILE A 189 -4.90 -15.91 4.16
CA ILE A 189 -5.53 -14.71 3.58
C ILE A 189 -7.05 -14.73 3.77
N ASP A 190 -7.70 -15.88 3.58
CA ASP A 190 -9.13 -16.04 3.85
C ASP A 190 -9.49 -15.73 5.32
N ASN A 191 -8.69 -16.24 6.27
CA ASN A 191 -8.87 -15.98 7.70
C ASN A 191 -8.59 -14.51 8.05
N LEU A 192 -7.57 -13.91 7.44
CA LEU A 192 -7.22 -12.51 7.62
C LEU A 192 -8.35 -11.61 7.14
N VAL A 193 -8.89 -11.84 5.95
CA VAL A 193 -10.05 -11.10 5.40
C VAL A 193 -11.26 -11.21 6.33
N THR A 194 -11.53 -12.42 6.85
CA THR A 194 -12.59 -12.64 7.85
C THR A 194 -12.32 -11.86 9.13
N SER A 195 -11.07 -11.84 9.62
CA SER A 195 -10.68 -11.09 10.82
C SER A 195 -10.77 -9.56 10.64
N CYS A 196 -10.69 -9.07 9.39
CA CYS A 196 -10.97 -7.68 9.04
C CYS A 196 -12.48 -7.35 9.03
N GLY A 197 -13.35 -8.30 9.39
CA GLY A 197 -14.80 -8.14 9.37
C GLY A 197 -15.41 -8.21 7.96
N GLN A 198 -14.68 -8.75 6.98
CA GLN A 198 -15.12 -8.86 5.60
C GLN A 198 -15.51 -10.29 5.24
N CYS A 199 -16.38 -10.46 4.24
CA CYS A 199 -16.68 -11.78 3.69
C CYS A 199 -15.69 -12.12 2.57
N PRO A 200 -14.92 -13.23 2.62
CA PRO A 200 -13.94 -13.55 1.58
C PRO A 200 -14.51 -13.65 0.17
N THR A 201 -15.80 -14.01 0.02
CA THR A 201 -16.45 -14.09 -1.30
C THR A 201 -16.85 -12.74 -1.88
N SER A 202 -16.80 -11.66 -1.08
CA SER A 202 -17.12 -10.29 -1.53
C SER A 202 -15.89 -9.41 -1.68
N VAL A 203 -14.69 -9.93 -1.42
CA VAL A 203 -13.44 -9.14 -1.45
C VAL A 203 -12.65 -9.43 -2.71
N GLN A 204 -12.35 -8.37 -3.44
CA GLN A 204 -11.39 -8.37 -4.53
C GLN A 204 -9.97 -8.15 -4.01
N PHE A 205 -8.99 -8.62 -4.77
CA PHE A 205 -7.58 -8.36 -4.52
C PHE A 205 -6.88 -7.86 -5.77
N ASP A 206 -5.82 -7.09 -5.54
CA ASP A 206 -4.79 -6.76 -6.53
C ASP A 206 -3.43 -7.27 -6.03
N MET A 207 -2.79 -8.12 -6.81
CA MET A 207 -1.47 -8.67 -6.54
C MET A 207 -0.44 -7.97 -7.42
N HIS A 208 0.35 -7.06 -6.84
CA HIS A 208 1.35 -6.29 -7.55
C HIS A 208 2.72 -6.97 -7.48
N LEU A 209 3.29 -7.28 -8.64
CA LEU A 209 4.58 -7.95 -8.76
C LEU A 209 5.71 -6.94 -8.86
N PHE A 210 6.74 -7.08 -8.03
CA PHE A 210 7.89 -6.18 -8.01
C PHE A 210 9.21 -6.93 -8.22
N PHE A 211 10.10 -6.34 -9.02
CA PHE A 211 11.49 -6.78 -9.12
C PHE A 211 12.41 -5.71 -8.54
N LEU A 212 13.22 -6.11 -7.57
CA LEU A 212 14.21 -5.24 -6.94
C LEU A 212 15.60 -5.60 -7.43
N LYS A 213 16.32 -4.62 -7.99
CA LYS A 213 17.66 -4.80 -8.55
C LYS A 213 18.62 -3.76 -7.98
N ALA A 214 19.82 -4.19 -7.59
CA ALA A 214 20.89 -3.25 -7.29
C ALA A 214 21.33 -2.51 -8.57
N PHE A 215 21.64 -1.22 -8.46
CA PHE A 215 22.20 -0.45 -9.57
C PHE A 215 23.38 0.42 -9.14
N PHE A 216 24.30 0.71 -10.07
CA PHE A 216 25.56 1.39 -9.76
C PHE A 216 25.65 2.82 -10.31
N LYS A 217 24.81 3.20 -11.28
CA LYS A 217 24.89 4.52 -11.91
C LYS A 217 24.27 5.62 -11.03
N PRO A 218 24.80 6.86 -11.05
CA PRO A 218 24.12 8.02 -10.50
C PRO A 218 22.80 8.23 -11.20
N TYR A 219 21.69 8.27 -10.46
CA TYR A 219 20.39 8.64 -11.00
C TYR A 219 19.86 9.89 -10.31
N PHE A 220 19.26 10.74 -11.13
CA PHE A 220 18.37 11.80 -10.70
C PHE A 220 17.00 11.17 -10.36
N ASN A 221 16.24 11.79 -9.45
CA ASN A 221 14.89 11.37 -9.01
C ASN A 221 14.82 10.11 -8.15
N ALA A 222 15.90 9.78 -7.43
CA ALA A 222 15.80 8.76 -6.39
C ALA A 222 15.19 9.37 -5.11
N VAL A 223 14.40 8.57 -4.41
CA VAL A 223 14.01 8.85 -3.02
C VAL A 223 15.08 8.24 -2.12
N HIS A 224 15.75 9.08 -1.33
CA HIS A 224 16.68 8.63 -0.31
C HIS A 224 15.91 8.47 0.98
N ILE A 225 15.83 7.25 1.50
CA ILE A 225 15.39 7.00 2.86
C ILE A 225 16.63 7.07 3.74
N LEU A 226 16.62 8.01 4.68
CA LEU A 226 17.74 8.29 5.55
C LEU A 226 17.68 7.35 6.75
N ASP A 227 18.85 6.92 7.21
CA ASP A 227 18.94 6.05 8.37
C ASP A 227 18.57 6.81 9.66
N ASN A 228 18.40 6.08 10.77
CA ASN A 228 18.19 6.65 12.10
C ASN A 228 17.00 7.62 12.22
N GLN A 229 15.91 7.36 11.50
CA GLN A 229 14.68 8.18 11.56
C GLN A 229 14.88 9.63 11.09
N GLU A 230 15.95 9.92 10.32
CA GLU A 230 16.20 11.25 9.76
C GLU A 230 15.25 11.60 8.59
N GLY A 231 14.36 10.67 8.21
CA GLY A 231 13.31 10.89 7.21
C GLY A 231 13.78 10.57 5.79
N PHE A 232 13.60 11.52 4.87
CA PHE A 232 13.92 11.29 3.46
C PHE A 232 14.47 12.53 2.75
N LYS A 233 15.11 12.30 1.59
CA LYS A 233 15.56 13.35 0.66
C LYS A 233 15.23 12.98 -0.78
N LYS A 234 14.59 13.87 -1.53
CA LYS A 234 14.42 13.74 -2.99
C LYS A 234 15.55 14.46 -3.74
N ILE A 235 16.15 13.79 -4.72
CA ILE A 235 17.06 14.46 -5.67
C ILE A 235 16.23 14.97 -6.86
N PRO A 236 16.15 16.28 -7.10
CA PRO A 236 15.30 16.85 -8.15
C PRO A 236 15.74 16.46 -9.58
N LYS A 237 14.78 16.49 -10.51
CA LYS A 237 15.01 16.34 -11.96
C LYS A 237 15.99 17.41 -12.43
N ARG A 238 17.10 17.02 -13.06
CA ARG A 238 17.96 17.97 -13.78
C ARG A 238 17.12 18.59 -14.89
N LYS A 239 16.88 19.91 -14.84
CA LYS A 239 16.26 20.65 -15.95
C LYS A 239 17.12 20.40 -17.19
N GLN A 240 16.61 19.68 -18.18
CA GLN A 240 17.19 19.75 -19.52
C GLN A 240 17.00 21.20 -19.98
N ALA A 241 18.09 21.86 -20.36
CA ALA A 241 18.03 23.17 -20.97
C ALA A 241 17.26 23.04 -22.29
N ASN A 242 16.03 23.54 -22.32
CA ASN A 242 15.22 23.56 -23.54
C ASN A 242 15.81 24.59 -24.51
N THR A 243 16.68 24.16 -25.41
CA THR A 243 16.82 24.80 -26.72
C THR A 243 15.82 24.14 -27.67
N SER A 244 14.63 24.71 -27.81
CA SER A 244 13.90 24.77 -29.08
C SER A 244 12.57 25.52 -28.93
N VAL A 245 12.46 26.58 -29.72
CA VAL A 245 11.26 27.33 -30.02
C VAL A 245 10.35 26.45 -30.90
N GLY A 246 9.10 26.20 -30.48
CA GLY A 246 8.17 25.38 -31.26
C GLY A 246 6.72 25.47 -30.78
N ARG A 247 5.93 26.24 -31.52
CA ARG A 247 4.46 26.45 -31.51
C ARG A 247 3.59 25.55 -30.61
N LYS A 248 2.89 26.20 -29.67
CA LYS A 248 1.76 25.64 -28.90
C LYS A 248 0.56 25.31 -29.83
N ARG A 249 0.03 24.09 -29.73
CA ARG A 249 -1.37 23.77 -30.05
C ARG A 249 -2.10 23.52 -28.71
N PRO A 250 -3.26 24.14 -28.44
CA PRO A 250 -3.96 23.95 -27.17
C PRO A 250 -4.62 22.55 -27.14
N CYS A 251 -4.38 21.80 -26.07
CA CYS A 251 -5.07 20.53 -25.81
C CYS A 251 -6.34 20.77 -24.99
N LEU A 252 -7.36 19.96 -25.26
CA LEU A 252 -8.75 20.04 -24.79
C LEU A 252 -8.99 19.77 -23.28
N ARG A 253 -8.02 20.03 -22.39
CA ARG A 253 -8.13 19.75 -20.94
C ARG A 253 -8.65 20.89 -20.06
N ASP A 254 -8.99 22.05 -20.63
CA ASP A 254 -9.42 23.23 -19.86
C ASP A 254 -10.93 23.26 -19.51
N LYS A 255 -11.60 22.11 -19.34
CA LYS A 255 -13.06 22.07 -19.06
C LYS A 255 -13.52 21.24 -17.86
N MET A 256 -12.63 20.80 -16.99
CA MET A 256 -13.04 20.23 -15.69
C MET A 256 -12.34 20.96 -14.54
N ILE A 257 -12.80 22.18 -14.27
CA ILE A 257 -12.58 22.84 -12.99
C ILE A 257 -13.69 22.34 -12.06
N GLY A 258 -13.44 21.24 -11.36
CA GLY A 258 -14.22 20.89 -10.17
C GLY A 258 -13.85 21.88 -9.07
N MET A 259 -14.81 22.72 -8.65
CA MET A 259 -14.61 23.61 -7.52
C MET A 259 -14.47 22.77 -6.25
N SER A 260 -13.24 22.62 -5.75
CA SER A 260 -12.98 22.16 -4.39
C SER A 260 -13.39 23.28 -3.43
N PHE A 261 -14.39 23.04 -2.60
CA PHE A 261 -14.75 23.94 -1.50
C PHE A 261 -13.91 23.57 -0.27
N THR A 262 -12.72 24.13 -0.16
CA THR A 262 -11.94 24.13 1.08
C THR A 262 -12.35 25.33 1.92
N GLY A 263 -13.44 25.19 2.67
CA GLY A 263 -13.82 26.11 3.73
C GLY A 263 -13.96 25.33 5.03
N CYS A 264 -13.01 25.50 5.96
CA CYS A 264 -13.22 25.08 7.35
C CYS A 264 -14.39 25.89 7.90
N ILE A 265 -15.51 25.23 8.21
CA ILE A 265 -16.64 25.86 8.90
C ILE A 265 -16.23 25.99 10.38
N ASP A 266 -16.04 27.22 10.84
CA ASP A 266 -15.99 27.55 12.27
C ASP A 266 -17.44 27.57 12.75
N ASP A 267 -17.80 26.69 13.68
CA ASP A 267 -19.17 26.45 14.19
C ASP A 267 -19.85 27.68 14.82
N ARG A 268 -19.19 28.84 14.83
CA ARG A 268 -19.69 30.07 15.45
C ARG A 268 -20.32 31.06 14.49
N PHE A 269 -20.33 30.79 13.19
CA PHE A 269 -21.04 31.62 12.22
C PHE A 269 -21.47 30.77 11.03
N VAL A 270 -22.74 30.37 10.98
CA VAL A 270 -23.35 29.79 9.78
C VAL A 270 -23.98 30.94 9.00
N PRO A 271 -23.41 31.37 7.85
CA PRO A 271 -24.08 32.33 7.00
C PRO A 271 -25.37 31.71 6.44
N ASP A 272 -26.44 32.50 6.31
CA ASP A 272 -27.77 32.10 5.78
C ASP A 272 -27.75 31.35 4.42
N LYS A 273 -26.58 31.22 3.77
CA LYS A 273 -26.39 30.49 2.51
C LYS A 273 -26.13 28.98 2.66
N PHE A 274 -26.01 28.46 3.89
CA PHE A 274 -25.67 27.04 4.14
C PHE A 274 -26.84 26.17 4.62
N VAL A 275 -28.05 26.74 4.73
CA VAL A 275 -29.23 26.06 5.28
C VAL A 275 -29.74 24.92 4.37
N ASP A 276 -29.31 24.86 3.11
CA ASP A 276 -29.79 23.90 2.09
C ASP A 276 -28.71 22.91 1.60
N LEU A 277 -27.53 22.84 2.23
CA LEU A 277 -26.51 21.86 1.81
C LEU A 277 -26.89 20.40 2.12
N PRO A 278 -27.46 20.06 3.30
CA PRO A 278 -27.83 18.68 3.58
C PRO A 278 -28.86 18.14 2.58
N SER A 279 -29.89 18.94 2.27
CA SER A 279 -30.95 18.56 1.33
C SER A 279 -30.44 18.43 -0.11
N LYS A 280 -29.45 19.21 -0.53
CA LYS A 280 -28.80 19.06 -1.85
C LYS A 280 -27.83 17.89 -1.92
N PHE A 281 -27.17 17.56 -0.82
CA PHE A 281 -26.29 16.39 -0.74
C PHE A 281 -27.11 15.10 -0.80
N ASP A 282 -28.18 14.99 -0.01
CA ASP A 282 -29.04 13.81 0.01
C ASP A 282 -29.67 13.52 -1.37
N ASN A 283 -30.08 14.56 -2.10
CA ASN A 283 -30.62 14.42 -3.47
C ASN A 283 -29.56 14.05 -4.53
N LEU A 284 -28.27 14.25 -4.25
CA LEU A 284 -27.17 13.86 -5.15
C LEU A 284 -26.64 12.45 -4.85
N VAL A 285 -26.83 11.98 -3.62
CA VAL A 285 -26.33 10.71 -3.11
C VAL A 285 -27.34 9.57 -3.33
N SER A 286 -28.64 9.86 -3.32
CA SER A 286 -29.72 8.86 -3.47
C SER A 286 -29.74 8.06 -4.78
N GLU A 287 -28.93 8.43 -5.78
CA GLU A 287 -28.81 7.74 -7.07
C GLU A 287 -27.35 7.35 -7.42
N GLY A 288 -26.40 7.52 -6.50
CA GLY A 288 -24.96 7.28 -6.70
C GLY A 288 -24.41 6.01 -6.03
N PRO A 289 -23.18 5.57 -6.35
CA PRO A 289 -22.54 4.42 -5.70
C PRO A 289 -22.18 4.72 -4.24
N ASP A 290 -22.14 3.68 -3.38
CA ASP A 290 -21.85 3.79 -1.94
C ASP A 290 -20.67 4.73 -1.63
N TYR A 291 -20.91 5.77 -0.83
CA TYR A 291 -19.88 6.73 -0.45
C TYR A 291 -19.29 6.39 0.92
N VAL A 292 -17.97 6.25 1.00
CA VAL A 292 -17.26 6.03 2.26
C VAL A 292 -16.76 7.36 2.81
N CYS A 293 -17.18 7.72 4.03
CA CYS A 293 -16.67 8.89 4.72
C CYS A 293 -15.17 8.76 4.98
N SER A 294 -14.37 9.68 4.44
CA SER A 294 -12.90 9.69 4.58
C SER A 294 -12.40 9.93 6.00
N CYS A 295 -13.27 10.37 6.92
CA CYS A 295 -12.91 10.66 8.31
C CYS A 295 -13.27 9.53 9.28
N CYS A 296 -14.30 8.72 9.00
CA CYS A 296 -14.79 7.71 9.95
C CYS A 296 -15.12 6.35 9.33
N SER A 297 -14.89 6.17 8.03
CA SER A 297 -15.15 4.92 7.30
C SER A 297 -16.60 4.42 7.34
N GLN A 298 -17.55 5.28 7.70
CA GLN A 298 -18.98 4.98 7.57
C GLN A 298 -19.40 5.04 6.11
N ASN A 299 -20.17 4.04 5.68
CA ASN A 299 -20.86 4.05 4.40
C ASN A 299 -22.12 4.92 4.52
N LEU A 300 -22.27 5.86 3.61
CA LEU A 300 -23.46 6.69 3.46
C LEU A 300 -24.17 6.25 2.17
N PHE A 301 -25.46 5.95 2.32
CA PHE A 301 -26.39 5.59 1.24
C PHE A 301 -27.11 6.83 0.71
#